data_AF-A0A937YGG7-F1
#
_entry.id   AF-A0A937YGG7-F1
#
_cell.length_a   1.000
_cell.length_b   1.000
_cell.length_c   1.000
_cell.angle_alpha   90.00
_cell.angle_beta   90.00
_cell.angle_gamma   90.00
#
_symmetry.space_group_name_H-M   'P 1'
#
loop_
_entity.id
_entity.type
_entity.pdbx_description
1 polymer ?
#
loop_
_entity_poly.entity_id
_entity_poly.type
_entity_poly.pdbx_seq_one_letter_code
_entity_poly.pdbx_strand_id
1 'polypeptide(L)'
;MPLMITEAQVERLLDPDALIAAVAQALKQLSAGRVNQPLRAVMPFGPSPDIDPSQPPGLLFLKPAQIGDALATKLITLVPDNAARGQPTLMATVLLMAPVSGAVLAVIEASALTALRTAAATAVAVDALAQPDASVVAFLGSGVLARSHARLLKRVRPIREIRVWSRDPGNV
;
A
#
# COMPACT_ATOMS: atom_id res chain seq x y z
N MET A 1 -25.07 -7.92 -3.10
CA MET A 1 -24.15 -6.95 -3.74
C MET A 1 -22.93 -6.81 -2.85
N PRO A 2 -21.71 -6.71 -3.41
CA PRO A 2 -20.50 -6.50 -2.60
C PRO A 2 -20.55 -5.12 -1.92
N LEU A 3 -19.91 -5.01 -0.76
CA LEU A 3 -19.73 -3.73 -0.08
C LEU A 3 -18.74 -2.86 -0.84
N MET A 4 -19.12 -1.63 -1.17
CA MET A 4 -18.22 -0.64 -1.77
C MET A 4 -17.58 0.19 -0.65
N ILE A 5 -16.25 0.21 -0.58
CA ILE A 5 -15.49 1.00 0.40
C ILE A 5 -14.65 2.02 -0.36
N THR A 6 -14.96 3.30 -0.16
CA THR A 6 -14.25 4.43 -0.77
C THR A 6 -12.95 4.75 -0.02
N GLU A 7 -12.08 5.52 -0.66
CA GLU A 7 -10.83 6.01 -0.09
C GLU A 7 -11.07 6.77 1.23
N ALA A 8 -12.07 7.65 1.26
CA ALA A 8 -12.45 8.40 2.47
C ALA A 8 -12.95 7.47 3.59
N GLN A 9 -13.64 6.38 3.25
CA GLN A 9 -14.03 5.37 4.23
C GLN A 9 -12.83 4.57 4.73
N VAL A 10 -11.88 4.21 3.86
CA VAL A 10 -10.62 3.58 4.29
C VAL A 10 -9.87 4.48 5.27
N GLU A 11 -9.65 5.74 4.94
CA GLU A 11 -8.91 6.67 5.81
C GLU A 11 -9.56 6.87 7.17
N ARG A 12 -10.90 6.88 7.22
CA ARG A 12 -11.68 7.06 8.44
C ARG A 12 -11.77 5.79 9.29
N LEU A 13 -11.89 4.62 8.66
CA LEU A 13 -12.17 3.36 9.36
C LEU A 13 -10.90 2.57 9.71
N LEU A 14 -9.78 2.82 9.02
CA LEU A 14 -8.56 2.05 9.22
C LEU A 14 -7.80 2.50 10.48
N ASP A 15 -7.90 1.71 11.54
CA ASP A 15 -7.13 1.90 12.76
C ASP A 15 -5.63 1.59 12.51
N PRO A 16 -4.71 2.55 12.74
CA PRO A 16 -3.30 2.32 12.49
C PRO A 16 -2.63 1.30 13.43
N ASP A 17 -3.07 1.15 14.69
CA ASP A 17 -2.49 0.15 15.61
C ASP A 17 -2.95 -1.25 15.21
N ALA A 18 -4.25 -1.40 14.90
CA ALA A 18 -4.78 -2.65 14.39
C ALA A 18 -4.10 -3.04 13.06
N LEU A 19 -3.82 -2.07 12.19
CA LEU A 19 -3.09 -2.29 10.95
C LEU A 19 -1.65 -2.77 11.20
N ILE A 20 -0.89 -2.14 12.10
CA ILE A 20 0.47 -2.58 12.45
C ILE A 20 0.43 -4.01 12.98
N ALA A 21 -0.49 -4.31 13.91
CA ALA A 21 -0.64 -5.65 14.48
C ALA A 21 -1.00 -6.69 13.41
N ALA A 22 -1.95 -6.39 12.52
CA ALA A 22 -2.37 -7.27 11.44
C ALA A 22 -1.23 -7.53 10.45
N VAL A 23 -0.45 -6.51 10.08
CA VAL A 23 0.73 -6.66 9.21
C VAL A 23 1.81 -7.48 9.89
N ALA A 24 2.07 -7.26 11.18
CA ALA A 24 3.04 -8.06 11.95
C ALA A 24 2.64 -9.54 11.95
N GLN A 25 1.36 -9.83 12.17
CA GLN A 25 0.85 -11.19 12.14
C GLN A 25 0.96 -11.79 10.73
N ALA A 26 0.58 -11.05 9.68
CA ALA A 26 0.69 -11.52 8.31
C ALA A 26 2.14 -11.87 7.92
N LEU A 27 3.11 -11.05 8.31
CA LEU A 27 4.53 -11.32 8.08
C LEU A 27 5.00 -12.58 8.83
N LYS A 28 4.63 -12.75 10.10
CA LYS A 28 4.95 -13.98 10.88
C LYS A 28 4.34 -15.23 10.25
N GLN A 29 3.09 -15.15 9.79
CA GLN A 29 2.39 -16.27 9.15
C GLN A 29 3.01 -16.61 7.80
N LEU A 30 3.41 -15.60 7.02
CA LEU A 30 4.13 -15.79 5.76
C LEU A 30 5.47 -16.51 5.99
N SER A 31 6.27 -16.04 6.95
CA SER A 31 7.53 -16.71 7.32
C SER A 31 7.34 -18.14 7.83
N ALA A 32 6.19 -18.42 8.46
CA ALA A 32 5.84 -19.77 8.92
C ALA A 32 5.21 -20.66 7.83
N GLY A 33 5.17 -20.23 6.57
CA GLY A 33 4.60 -21.01 5.46
C GLY A 33 3.07 -21.16 5.50
N ARG A 34 2.37 -20.30 6.26
CA ARG A 34 0.91 -20.36 6.48
C ARG A 34 0.11 -19.39 5.60
N VAL A 35 0.74 -18.83 4.57
CA VAL A 35 0.14 -17.89 3.64
C VAL A 35 0.31 -18.42 2.22
N ASN A 36 -0.78 -18.51 1.46
CA ASN A 36 -0.71 -18.74 0.03
C ASN A 36 -0.59 -17.38 -0.67
N GLN A 37 0.60 -17.04 -1.15
CA GLN A 37 0.86 -15.79 -1.85
C GLN A 37 1.79 -16.06 -3.03
N PRO A 38 1.27 -16.29 -4.24
CA PRO A 38 2.10 -16.45 -5.42
C PRO A 38 2.84 -15.16 -5.75
N LEU A 39 3.85 -15.27 -6.60
CA LEU A 39 4.52 -14.09 -7.16
C LEU A 39 3.49 -13.22 -7.89
N ARG A 40 3.61 -11.90 -7.75
CA ARG A 40 2.74 -10.96 -8.47
C ARG A 40 2.80 -11.20 -9.97
N ALA A 41 1.64 -11.21 -10.63
CA ALA A 41 1.59 -11.13 -12.08
C ALA A 41 1.67 -9.66 -12.51
N VAL A 42 2.35 -9.40 -13.62
CA VAL A 42 2.45 -8.07 -14.23
C VAL A 42 2.06 -8.22 -15.69
N MET A 43 1.05 -7.48 -16.10
CA MET A 43 0.55 -7.50 -17.47
C MET A 43 0.68 -6.09 -18.04
N PRO A 44 1.46 -5.88 -19.12
CA PRO A 44 1.37 -4.63 -19.85
C PRO A 44 -0.01 -4.51 -20.50
N PHE A 45 -0.59 -3.32 -20.49
CA PHE A 45 -1.79 -3.01 -21.25
C PHE A 45 -1.53 -1.81 -22.18
N GLY A 46 -2.09 -1.94 -23.37
CA GLY A 46 -1.71 -1.14 -24.52
C GLY A 46 -2.18 0.31 -24.49
N PRO A 47 -1.70 1.10 -25.45
CA PRO A 47 -2.17 2.47 -25.63
C PRO A 47 -3.66 2.48 -25.97
N SER A 48 -4.44 3.30 -25.25
CA SER A 48 -5.75 3.75 -25.72
C SER A 48 -5.53 4.57 -27.00
N PRO A 49 -6.53 4.73 -27.90
CA PRO A 49 -6.45 5.72 -28.99
C PRO A 49 -6.00 7.12 -28.53
N ASP A 50 -6.23 7.43 -27.25
CA ASP A 50 -5.88 8.70 -26.59
C ASP A 50 -4.48 8.71 -25.92
N ILE A 51 -3.67 7.66 -26.10
CA ILE A 51 -2.32 7.54 -25.54
C ILE A 51 -1.31 7.56 -26.68
N ASP A 52 -0.33 8.46 -26.57
CA ASP A 52 0.80 8.56 -27.50
C ASP A 52 1.51 7.20 -27.61
N PRO A 53 1.62 6.61 -28.82
CA PRO A 53 2.22 5.30 -29.02
C PRO A 53 3.74 5.27 -28.74
N SER A 54 4.39 6.43 -28.59
CA SER A 54 5.78 6.52 -28.15
C SER A 54 5.97 6.34 -26.64
N GLN A 55 4.87 6.38 -25.87
CA GLN A 55 4.89 6.23 -24.42
C GLN A 55 4.98 4.76 -24.00
N PRO A 56 5.62 4.46 -22.85
CA PRO A 56 5.62 3.11 -22.32
C PRO A 56 4.18 2.66 -22.00
N PRO A 57 3.88 1.35 -22.14
CA PRO A 57 2.55 0.83 -21.88
C PRO A 57 2.16 1.00 -20.41
N GLY A 58 0.86 1.05 -20.14
CA GLY A 58 0.35 0.90 -18.79
C GLY A 58 0.67 -0.48 -18.23
N LEU A 59 0.74 -0.62 -16.92
CA LEU A 59 0.98 -1.91 -16.26
C LEU A 59 -0.15 -2.24 -15.29
N LEU A 60 -0.72 -3.44 -15.41
CA LEU A 60 -1.63 -4.02 -14.44
C LEU A 60 -0.85 -5.02 -13.56
N PHE A 61 -0.83 -4.76 -12.25
CA PHE A 61 -0.28 -5.69 -11.27
C PHE A 61 -1.41 -6.45 -10.59
N LEU A 62 -1.30 -7.77 -10.55
CA LEU A 62 -2.20 -8.63 -9.79
C LEU A 62 -1.44 -9.23 -8.61
N LYS A 63 -2.00 -9.04 -7.41
CA LYS A 63 -1.39 -9.48 -6.15
C LYS A 63 -2.41 -10.26 -5.32
N PRO A 64 -2.72 -11.52 -5.69
CA PRO A 64 -3.57 -12.37 -4.88
C PRO A 64 -2.82 -12.89 -3.65
N ALA A 65 -3.53 -13.05 -2.55
CA ALA A 65 -3.05 -13.72 -1.36
C ALA A 65 -4.21 -14.31 -0.56
N GLN A 66 -3.93 -15.39 0.17
CA GLN A 66 -4.82 -15.93 1.18
C GLN A 66 -4.07 -16.18 2.48
N ILE A 67 -4.64 -15.69 3.58
CA ILE A 67 -4.21 -15.97 4.94
C ILE A 67 -5.44 -16.34 5.77
N GLY A 68 -5.50 -17.58 6.26
CA GLY A 68 -6.71 -18.09 6.93
C GLY A 68 -7.95 -17.96 6.03
N ASP A 69 -8.95 -17.22 6.51
CA ASP A 69 -10.20 -16.93 5.83
C ASP A 69 -10.18 -15.63 5.00
N ALA A 70 -9.10 -14.86 5.04
CA ALA A 70 -8.94 -13.65 4.23
C ALA A 70 -8.34 -13.99 2.85
N LEU A 71 -9.22 -14.17 1.85
CA LEU A 71 -8.85 -14.28 0.44
C LEU A 71 -9.05 -12.93 -0.26
N ALA A 72 -7.97 -12.35 -0.78
CA ALA A 72 -8.05 -11.07 -1.47
C ALA A 72 -7.11 -11.01 -2.68
N THR A 73 -7.44 -10.16 -3.64
CA THR A 73 -6.50 -9.73 -4.67
C THR A 73 -6.43 -8.22 -4.72
N LYS A 74 -5.20 -7.69 -4.73
CA LYS A 74 -4.97 -6.28 -5.04
C LYS A 74 -4.63 -6.12 -6.51
N LEU A 75 -5.41 -5.27 -7.18
CA LEU A 75 -5.19 -4.81 -8.53
C LEU A 75 -4.56 -3.43 -8.45
N ILE A 76 -3.49 -3.20 -9.21
CA ILE A 76 -2.87 -1.88 -9.33
C ILE A 76 -2.69 -1.56 -10.81
N THR A 77 -3.14 -0.40 -11.23
CA THR A 77 -2.78 0.16 -12.54
C THR A 77 -1.70 1.20 -12.36
N LEU A 78 -0.65 1.12 -13.17
CA LEU A 78 0.37 2.14 -13.35
C LEU A 78 0.22 2.72 -14.74
N VAL A 79 -0.08 4.01 -14.82
CA VAL A 79 -0.19 4.76 -16.08
C VAL A 79 0.73 5.97 -15.98
N PRO A 80 1.92 5.96 -16.63
CA PRO A 80 2.94 6.99 -16.46
C PRO A 80 2.43 8.42 -16.71
N ASP A 81 1.67 8.60 -17.79
CA ASP A 81 1.17 9.91 -18.23
C ASP A 81 -0.01 10.47 -17.43
N ASN A 82 -0.56 9.73 -16.47
CA ASN A 82 -1.69 10.23 -15.69
C ASN A 82 -1.38 11.56 -14.99
N ALA A 83 -0.13 11.78 -14.59
CA ALA A 83 0.30 13.03 -13.99
C ALA A 83 0.07 14.25 -14.92
N ALA A 84 0.34 14.11 -16.22
CA ALA A 84 0.09 15.15 -17.22
C ALA A 84 -1.42 15.41 -17.44
N ARG A 85 -2.27 14.44 -17.09
CA ARG A 85 -3.73 14.53 -17.15
C ARG A 85 -4.37 14.89 -15.79
N GLY A 86 -3.58 15.23 -14.77
CA GLY A 86 -4.08 15.54 -13.43
C GLY A 86 -4.63 14.33 -12.67
N GLN A 87 -4.28 13.11 -13.07
CA GLN A 87 -4.70 11.86 -12.45
C GLN A 87 -3.55 11.17 -11.68
N PRO A 88 -3.84 10.29 -10.70
CA PRO A 88 -2.81 9.49 -10.05
C PRO A 88 -2.11 8.54 -11.04
N THR A 89 -0.78 8.52 -11.03
CA THR A 89 0.03 7.55 -11.80
C THR A 89 -0.22 6.11 -11.37
N LEU A 90 -0.57 5.90 -10.10
CA LEU A 90 -0.90 4.60 -9.53
C LEU A 90 -2.31 4.66 -8.95
N MET A 91 -3.16 3.72 -9.34
CA MET A 91 -4.46 3.49 -8.72
C MET A 91 -4.52 2.05 -8.24
N ALA A 92 -5.14 1.82 -7.08
CA ALA A 92 -5.22 0.50 -6.49
C ALA A 92 -6.65 0.18 -6.04
N THR A 93 -7.06 -1.07 -6.27
CA THR A 93 -8.32 -1.62 -5.80
C THR A 93 -8.05 -2.98 -5.16
N VAL A 94 -8.70 -3.27 -4.04
CA VAL A 94 -8.69 -4.58 -3.41
C VAL A 94 -10.06 -5.22 -3.56
N LEU A 95 -10.09 -6.47 -4.02
CA LEU A 95 -11.25 -7.33 -3.99
C LEU A 95 -11.07 -8.30 -2.82
N LEU A 96 -12.01 -8.29 -1.87
CA LEU A 96 -12.10 -9.26 -0.79
C LEU A 96 -13.16 -10.30 -1.16
N MET A 97 -12.83 -11.59 -1.02
CA MET A 97 -13.66 -12.70 -1.44
C MET A 97 -13.83 -13.71 -0.31
N ALA A 98 -14.99 -14.37 -0.27
CA ALA A 98 -15.21 -15.51 0.62
C ALA A 98 -14.46 -16.73 0.07
N PRO A 99 -13.54 -17.37 0.83
CA PRO A 99 -12.77 -18.51 0.32
C PRO A 99 -13.62 -19.72 -0.06
N VAL A 100 -14.76 -19.92 0.60
CA VAL A 100 -15.63 -21.09 0.39
C VAL A 100 -16.48 -20.95 -0.88
N SER A 101 -17.08 -19.78 -1.11
CA SER A 101 -18.02 -19.57 -2.22
C SER A 101 -17.43 -18.81 -3.40
N GLY A 102 -16.27 -18.17 -3.23
CA GLY A 102 -15.68 -17.24 -4.20
C GLY A 102 -16.45 -15.91 -4.34
N ALA A 103 -17.51 -15.70 -3.55
CA ALA A 103 -18.33 -14.49 -3.63
C ALA A 103 -17.50 -13.25 -3.24
N VAL A 104 -17.59 -12.20 -4.05
CA VAL A 104 -16.99 -10.89 -3.71
C VAL A 104 -17.75 -10.30 -2.53
N LEU A 105 -17.04 -10.12 -1.43
CA LEU A 105 -17.56 -9.53 -0.20
C LEU A 105 -17.45 -8.01 -0.23
N ALA A 106 -16.31 -7.49 -0.70
CA ALA A 106 -16.07 -6.05 -0.80
C ALA A 106 -15.16 -5.66 -1.96
N VAL A 107 -15.39 -4.46 -2.49
CA VAL A 107 -14.52 -3.74 -3.43
C VAL A 107 -14.04 -2.48 -2.72
N ILE A 108 -12.73 -2.34 -2.59
CA ILE A 108 -12.10 -1.34 -1.73
C ILE A 108 -11.15 -0.49 -2.56
N GLU A 109 -11.37 0.82 -2.62
CA GLU A 109 -10.36 1.78 -3.08
C GLU A 109 -9.15 1.72 -2.14
N ALA A 110 -7.95 1.54 -2.70
CA ALA A 110 -6.82 1.04 -1.92
C ALA A 110 -5.56 1.87 -2.07
N SER A 111 -5.66 3.15 -2.43
CA SER A 111 -4.50 4.04 -2.55
C SER A 111 -3.93 4.34 -1.15
N ALA A 112 -4.78 4.79 -0.22
CA ALA A 112 -4.47 5.08 1.18
C ALA A 112 -4.14 3.79 1.92
N LEU A 113 -4.92 2.73 1.70
CA LEU A 113 -4.62 1.41 2.24
C LEU A 113 -3.22 0.94 1.81
N THR A 114 -2.85 1.14 0.54
CA THR A 114 -1.52 0.79 0.03
C THR A 114 -0.42 1.61 0.70
N ALA A 115 -0.61 2.91 0.89
CA ALA A 115 0.37 3.75 1.57
C ALA A 115 0.53 3.37 3.05
N LEU A 116 -0.57 3.24 3.78
CA LEU A 116 -0.60 2.93 5.21
C LEU A 116 -0.07 1.51 5.50
N ARG A 117 -0.49 0.49 4.75
CA ARG A 117 0.03 -0.88 4.97
C ARG A 117 1.53 -1.00 4.65
N THR A 118 2.03 -0.17 3.72
CA THR A 118 3.47 -0.13 3.40
C THR A 118 4.24 0.48 4.58
N ALA A 119 3.75 1.61 5.10
CA ALA A 119 4.30 2.24 6.29
C ALA A 119 4.18 1.34 7.54
N ALA A 120 3.10 0.57 7.68
CA ALA A 120 2.93 -0.39 8.77
C ALA A 120 3.93 -1.54 8.68
N ALA A 121 4.21 -2.07 7.48
CA ALA A 121 5.26 -3.07 7.30
C ALA A 121 6.64 -2.53 7.73
N THR A 122 6.95 -1.28 7.38
CA THR A 122 8.17 -0.61 7.86
C THR A 122 8.15 -0.39 9.37
N ALA A 123 7.01 -0.03 9.96
CA ALA A 123 6.88 0.13 11.41
C ALA A 123 7.14 -1.18 12.15
N VAL A 124 6.64 -2.32 11.65
CA VAL A 124 6.96 -3.65 12.20
C VAL A 124 8.45 -3.95 12.09
N ALA A 125 9.09 -3.63 10.95
CA ALA A 125 10.52 -3.84 10.78
C ALA A 125 11.36 -2.95 11.72
N VAL A 126 11.00 -1.67 11.86
CA VAL A 126 11.63 -0.73 12.78
C VAL A 126 11.46 -1.21 14.22
N ASP A 127 10.26 -1.68 14.57
CA ASP A 127 10.00 -2.18 15.92
C ASP A 127 10.89 -3.37 16.30
N ALA A 128 11.14 -4.27 15.34
CA ALA A 128 11.98 -5.44 15.54
C ALA A 128 13.49 -5.15 15.47
N LEU A 129 13.93 -4.16 14.70
CA LEU A 129 15.34 -4.01 14.30
C LEU A 129 16.03 -2.73 14.78
N ALA A 130 15.27 -1.65 15.00
CA ALA A 130 15.86 -0.37 15.41
C ALA A 130 16.05 -0.31 16.93
N GLN A 131 17.03 0.49 17.38
CA GLN A 131 17.23 0.76 18.79
C GLN A 131 15.93 1.27 19.45
N PRO A 132 15.58 0.82 20.68
CA PRO A 132 14.33 1.22 21.33
C PRO A 132 14.18 2.73 21.54
N ASP A 133 15.29 3.45 21.69
CA ASP A 133 15.36 4.90 21.93
C ASP A 133 15.61 5.73 20.67
N ALA A 134 15.62 5.10 19.49
CA ALA A 134 15.75 5.80 18.22
C ALA A 134 14.67 6.89 18.09
N SER A 135 15.09 8.15 18.01
CA SER A 135 14.21 9.32 18.11
C SER A 135 14.32 10.29 16.93
N VAL A 136 15.21 10.03 15.96
CA VAL A 136 15.36 10.81 14.74
C VAL A 136 15.15 9.90 13.53
N VAL A 137 14.31 10.31 12.59
CA VAL A 137 14.12 9.60 11.31
C VAL A 137 14.41 10.53 10.14
N ALA A 138 15.12 10.02 9.14
CA ALA A 138 15.37 10.73 7.89
C ALA A 138 14.56 10.09 6.74
N PHE A 139 13.82 10.91 6.01
CA PHE A 139 13.16 10.53 4.77
C PHE A 139 13.89 11.15 3.57
N LEU A 140 14.37 10.30 2.67
CA LEU A 140 14.90 10.71 1.37
C LEU A 140 13.77 10.61 0.35
N GLY A 141 13.09 11.74 0.13
CA GLY A 141 11.83 11.87 -0.58
C GLY A 141 10.71 12.33 0.36
N SER A 142 9.80 13.16 -0.17
CA SER A 142 8.72 13.81 0.61
C SER A 142 7.31 13.50 0.10
N GLY A 143 7.17 12.44 -0.71
CA GLY A 143 5.90 12.00 -1.28
C GLY A 143 4.96 11.32 -0.26
N VAL A 144 3.85 10.77 -0.78
CA VAL A 144 2.78 10.14 0.01
C VAL A 144 3.32 9.12 1.02
N LEU A 145 4.27 8.27 0.61
CA LEU A 145 4.84 7.26 1.49
C LEU A 145 5.61 7.88 2.68
N ALA A 146 6.40 8.93 2.48
CA ALA A 146 7.13 9.58 3.58
C ALA A 146 6.17 10.07 4.67
N ARG A 147 5.03 10.66 4.26
CA ARG A 147 3.98 11.13 5.18
C ARG A 147 3.31 9.98 5.93
N SER A 148 2.96 8.88 5.25
CA SER A 148 2.39 7.69 5.90
C SER A 148 3.38 7.04 6.88
N HIS A 149 4.66 6.96 6.52
CA HIS A 149 5.70 6.43 7.42
C HIS A 149 5.89 7.33 8.64
N ALA A 150 5.97 8.66 8.46
CA ALA A 150 6.05 9.60 9.57
C ALA A 150 4.89 9.44 10.57
N ARG A 151 3.67 9.18 10.07
CA ARG A 151 2.47 8.95 10.90
C ARG A 151 2.57 7.66 11.71
N LEU A 152 3.04 6.56 11.11
CA LEU A 152 3.06 5.23 11.73
C LEU A 152 4.31 4.97 12.58
N LEU A 153 5.47 5.50 12.22
CA LEU A 153 6.72 5.29 12.97
C LEU A 153 6.67 5.90 14.37
N LYS A 154 5.94 7.01 14.56
CA LYS A 154 5.67 7.60 15.88
C LYS A 154 4.93 6.67 16.85
N ARG A 155 4.28 5.62 16.35
CA ARG A 155 3.56 4.64 17.18
C ARG A 155 4.46 3.54 17.73
N VAL A 156 5.63 3.32 17.11
CA VAL A 156 6.57 2.26 17.51
C VAL A 156 7.88 2.81 18.09
N ARG A 157 8.20 4.09 17.87
CA ARG A 157 9.41 4.74 18.39
C ARG A 157 9.15 6.15 18.90
N PRO A 158 9.94 6.65 19.86
CA PRO A 158 9.80 8.00 20.41
C PRO A 158 10.39 9.05 19.46
N ILE A 159 9.86 9.13 18.23
CA ILE A 159 10.35 10.05 17.19
C ILE A 159 10.09 11.50 17.60
N ARG A 160 11.17 12.27 17.79
CA ARG A 160 11.19 13.69 18.16
C ARG A 160 11.61 14.60 17.01
N GLU A 161 12.38 14.08 16.05
CA GLU A 161 12.85 14.84 14.90
C GLU A 161 12.63 14.06 13.60
N ILE A 162 12.13 14.74 12.57
CA ILE A 162 12.00 14.21 11.22
C ILE A 162 12.83 15.09 10.29
N ARG A 163 13.81 14.49 9.63
CA ARG A 163 14.61 15.13 8.57
C ARG A 163 14.05 14.70 7.24
N VAL A 164 13.78 15.64 6.35
CA VAL A 164 13.26 15.35 5.01
C VAL A 164 14.20 15.96 3.98
N TRP A 165 14.55 15.16 2.99
CA TRP A 165 15.21 15.64 1.79
C TRP A 165 14.28 15.46 0.59
N SER A 166 14.21 16.44 -0.29
CA SER A 166 13.51 16.36 -1.57
C SER A 166 14.38 16.98 -2.66
N ARG A 167 14.24 16.49 -3.89
CA ARG A 167 14.89 17.10 -5.07
C ARG A 167 14.37 18.50 -5.35
N ASP A 168 13.11 18.75 -5.00
CA ASP A 168 12.47 20.06 -5.08
C ASP A 168 12.33 20.64 -3.66
N PRO A 169 13.04 21.74 -3.34
CA PRO A 169 12.98 22.38 -2.02
C PRO A 169 11.58 22.80 -1.59
N GLY A 170 10.66 23.10 -2.53
CA GLY A 170 9.28 23.47 -2.22
C GLY A 170 8.41 22.33 -1.71
N ASN A 171 8.92 21.09 -1.75
CA ASN A 171 8.22 19.88 -1.33
C ASN A 171 8.69 19.33 0.03
N VAL A 172 9.55 20.06 0.76
CA VAL A 172 10.02 19.70 2.12
C VAL A 172 9.03 20.19 3.18
#